data_AF-A0AAU6IMN9-F1
#
_entry.id   AF-A0AAU6IMN9-F1
#
_cell.length_a   1.000
_cell.length_b   1.000
_cell.length_c   1.000
_cell.angle_alpha   90.00
_cell.angle_beta   90.00
_cell.angle_gamma   90.00
#
_symmetry.space_group_name_H-M   'P 1'
#
loop_
_entity.id
_entity.type
_entity.pdbx_description
1 polymer ?
#
loop_
_entity_poly.entity_id
_entity_poly.type
_entity_poly.pdbx_seq_one_letter_code
_entity_poly.pdbx_strand_id
1 'polypeptide(L)'
;MAERRRLLNLGYRMLGSVQDAEDVVQETYARWYAQPEEAQREIGTPLAWLTRVASRICLDHLASARVRRERYTGEWLPEPLRDGTVWTSAGRAGEDDPADRITLDESVGMGVLVVLDTVTPAERVAFVLHDVFGLPFTEIAGTMGRTPAACRQLAASARRRLAHRRSGGRPAHEHRQVVSAFRAACETGDLDALVALLDPAVESRSDGGGKVRAALRPVVGRDRVARLFVGLMRKEPGMELVEEDVNGLPGVTVRIAGTTVAVVAADVRDGLVTDLWLVINPDKLHAWTDADADADADGDGDGGGDASG
;
A
#
# COMPACT_ATOMS: atom_id res chain seq x y z
N MET A 1 6.20 -14.84 -15.77
CA MET A 1 6.42 -14.36 -14.37
C MET A 1 6.50 -12.84 -14.26
N ALA A 2 7.31 -12.14 -15.07
CA ALA A 2 7.44 -10.67 -14.99
C ALA A 2 6.13 -9.91 -15.31
N GLU A 3 5.37 -10.36 -16.31
CA GLU A 3 4.09 -9.73 -16.67
C GLU A 3 3.04 -9.85 -15.57
N ARG A 4 2.83 -11.06 -15.04
CA ARG A 4 1.93 -11.31 -13.89
C ARG A 4 2.25 -10.37 -12.73
N ARG A 5 3.54 -10.25 -12.38
CA ARG A 5 4.01 -9.36 -11.31
C ARG A 5 3.70 -7.90 -11.59
N ARG A 6 3.89 -7.43 -12.83
CA ARG A 6 3.52 -6.06 -13.23
C ARG A 6 2.02 -5.81 -13.13
N LEU A 7 1.19 -6.78 -13.52
CA LEU A 7 -0.27 -6.66 -13.41
C LEU A 7 -0.73 -6.70 -11.95
N LEU A 8 -0.08 -7.47 -11.08
CA LEU A 8 -0.34 -7.44 -9.64
C LEU A 8 -0.01 -6.08 -9.03
N ASN A 9 1.15 -5.51 -9.36
CA ASN A 9 1.51 -4.16 -8.93
C ASN A 9 0.45 -3.13 -9.40
N LEU A 10 0.03 -3.22 -10.66
CA LEU A 10 -1.01 -2.37 -11.22
C LEU A 10 -2.32 -2.52 -10.45
N GLY A 11 -2.81 -3.76 -10.30
CA GLY A 11 -4.04 -4.06 -9.58
C GLY A 11 -4.01 -3.54 -8.15
N TYR A 12 -2.90 -3.77 -7.43
CA TYR A 12 -2.75 -3.32 -6.05
C TYR A 12 -2.73 -1.80 -5.94
N ARG A 13 -1.97 -1.09 -6.80
CA ARG A 13 -1.94 0.38 -6.80
C ARG A 13 -3.29 0.98 -7.18
N MET A 14 -4.08 0.27 -7.97
CA MET A 14 -5.46 0.66 -8.28
C MET A 14 -6.40 0.38 -7.13
N LEU A 15 -6.36 -0.79 -6.48
CA LEU A 15 -7.45 -1.25 -5.61
C LEU A 15 -7.14 -1.14 -4.11
N GLY A 16 -5.86 -1.19 -3.74
CA GLY A 16 -5.39 -1.16 -2.35
C GLY A 16 -5.63 -2.47 -1.61
N SER A 17 -5.84 -3.58 -2.30
CA SER A 17 -5.95 -4.93 -1.74
C SER A 17 -5.20 -5.91 -2.63
N VAL A 18 -4.49 -6.84 -2.02
CA VAL A 18 -3.72 -7.91 -2.69
C VAL A 18 -4.68 -8.88 -3.33
N GLN A 19 -5.68 -9.35 -2.58
CA GLN A 19 -6.68 -10.29 -3.10
C GLN A 19 -7.42 -9.71 -4.32
N ASP A 20 -7.91 -8.47 -4.22
CA ASP A 20 -8.57 -7.80 -5.36
C ASP A 20 -7.61 -7.69 -6.57
N ALA A 21 -6.30 -7.47 -6.34
CA ALA A 21 -5.32 -7.42 -7.41
C ALA A 21 -5.08 -8.80 -8.04
N GLU A 22 -5.04 -9.87 -7.24
CA GLU A 22 -4.93 -11.24 -7.75
C GLU A 22 -6.14 -11.62 -8.61
N ASP A 23 -7.34 -11.26 -8.18
CA ASP A 23 -8.58 -11.49 -8.93
C ASP A 23 -8.55 -10.78 -10.28
N VAL A 24 -8.10 -9.51 -10.32
CA VAL A 24 -7.91 -8.78 -11.58
C VAL A 24 -6.94 -9.51 -12.51
N VAL A 25 -5.83 -10.00 -11.98
CA VAL A 25 -4.83 -10.71 -12.79
C VAL A 25 -5.38 -12.02 -13.32
N GLN A 26 -6.07 -12.80 -12.50
CA GLN A 26 -6.71 -14.05 -12.91
C GLN A 26 -7.74 -13.81 -14.02
N GLU A 27 -8.65 -12.85 -13.84
CA GLU A 27 -9.65 -12.46 -14.84
C GLU A 27 -8.98 -11.96 -16.14
N THR A 28 -7.89 -11.20 -16.03
CA THR A 28 -7.14 -10.71 -17.20
C THR A 28 -6.57 -11.86 -18.02
N TYR A 29 -5.95 -12.85 -17.39
CA TYR A 29 -5.44 -14.03 -18.09
C TYR A 29 -6.55 -14.93 -18.61
N ALA A 30 -7.66 -15.08 -17.89
CA ALA A 30 -8.82 -15.82 -18.37
C ALA A 30 -9.36 -15.22 -19.68
N ARG A 31 -9.47 -13.89 -19.75
CA ARG A 31 -9.86 -13.19 -20.99
C ARG A 31 -8.82 -13.33 -22.10
N TRP A 32 -7.53 -13.37 -21.78
CA TRP A 32 -6.47 -13.61 -22.77
C TRP A 32 -6.66 -14.98 -23.43
N TYR A 33 -6.74 -16.04 -22.62
CA TYR A 33 -6.82 -17.43 -23.10
C TYR A 33 -8.18 -17.81 -23.70
N ALA A 34 -9.24 -17.07 -23.40
CA ALA A 34 -10.54 -17.26 -24.03
C ALA A 34 -10.60 -16.75 -25.49
N GLN A 35 -9.63 -15.96 -25.94
CA GLN A 35 -9.59 -15.45 -27.31
C GLN A 35 -9.06 -16.50 -28.29
N PRO A 36 -9.58 -16.54 -29.54
CA PRO A 36 -9.01 -17.36 -30.61
C PRO A 36 -7.52 -17.06 -30.83
N GLU A 37 -6.74 -18.07 -31.21
CA GLU A 37 -5.30 -17.90 -31.44
C GLU A 37 -4.99 -16.86 -32.52
N GLU A 38 -5.84 -16.75 -33.55
CA GLU A 38 -5.71 -15.76 -34.61
C GLU A 38 -5.79 -14.34 -34.05
N ALA A 39 -6.77 -14.08 -33.18
CA ALA A 39 -6.93 -12.79 -32.52
C ALA A 39 -5.75 -12.48 -31.59
N GLN A 40 -5.18 -13.49 -30.92
CA GLN A 40 -3.98 -13.31 -30.11
C GLN A 40 -2.76 -12.92 -30.96
N ARG A 41 -2.60 -13.52 -32.15
CA ARG A 41 -1.49 -13.22 -33.07
C ARG A 41 -1.57 -11.81 -33.67
N GLU A 42 -2.78 -11.27 -33.82
CA GLU A 42 -3.00 -9.88 -34.26
C GLU A 42 -2.60 -8.85 -33.20
N ILE A 43 -2.48 -9.25 -31.93
CA ILE A 43 -2.05 -8.35 -30.85
C ILE A 43 -0.53 -8.19 -30.91
N GLY A 44 -0.08 -7.09 -31.51
CA GLY A 44 1.36 -6.80 -31.67
C GLY A 44 2.14 -6.66 -30.34
N THR A 45 1.48 -6.29 -29.24
CA THR A 45 2.13 -6.21 -27.90
C THR A 45 1.21 -6.77 -26.82
N PRO A 46 1.37 -8.05 -26.44
CA PRO A 46 0.54 -8.71 -25.43
C PRO A 46 0.45 -7.93 -24.11
N LEU A 47 1.58 -7.41 -23.62
CA LEU A 47 1.63 -6.65 -22.37
C LEU A 47 0.76 -5.37 -22.40
N ALA A 48 0.70 -4.68 -23.54
CA ALA A 48 -0.15 -3.49 -23.69
C ALA A 48 -1.64 -3.87 -23.63
N TRP A 49 -2.01 -5.00 -24.25
CA TRP A 49 -3.36 -5.54 -24.15
C TRP A 49 -3.70 -5.95 -22.71
N LEU A 50 -2.82 -6.71 -22.04
CA LEU A 50 -3.03 -7.15 -20.66
C LEU A 50 -3.17 -5.97 -19.69
N THR A 51 -2.30 -4.96 -19.83
CA THR A 51 -2.35 -3.73 -19.03
C THR A 51 -3.68 -2.99 -19.24
N ARG A 52 -4.14 -2.86 -20.49
CA ARG A 52 -5.42 -2.24 -20.82
C ARG A 52 -6.59 -3.00 -20.20
N VAL A 53 -6.62 -4.32 -20.33
CA VAL A 53 -7.71 -5.16 -19.81
C VAL A 53 -7.73 -5.13 -18.28
N ALA A 54 -6.59 -5.33 -17.62
CA ALA A 54 -6.48 -5.22 -16.17
C ALA A 54 -6.94 -3.85 -15.67
N SER A 55 -6.53 -2.77 -16.33
CA SER A 55 -6.95 -1.41 -15.97
C SER A 55 -8.46 -1.18 -16.06
N ARG A 56 -9.12 -1.77 -17.07
CA ARG A 56 -10.58 -1.69 -17.23
C ARG A 56 -11.29 -2.47 -16.13
N ILE A 57 -10.82 -3.68 -15.82
CA ILE A 57 -11.34 -4.47 -14.71
C ILE A 57 -11.18 -3.69 -13.39
N CYS A 58 -10.00 -3.11 -13.14
CA CYS A 58 -9.79 -2.26 -11.96
C CYS A 58 -10.77 -1.06 -11.91
N LEU A 59 -11.04 -0.40 -13.03
CA LEU A 59 -11.99 0.71 -13.08
C LEU A 59 -13.40 0.27 -12.66
N ASP A 60 -13.86 -0.87 -13.15
CA ASP A 60 -15.16 -1.45 -12.80
C ASP A 60 -15.21 -1.88 -11.32
N HIS A 61 -14.13 -2.48 -10.83
CA HIS A 61 -13.97 -2.83 -9.41
C HIS A 61 -14.01 -1.60 -8.51
N LEU A 62 -13.33 -0.50 -8.88
CA LEU A 62 -13.32 0.74 -8.10
C LEU A 62 -14.70 1.38 -8.00
N ALA A 63 -15.47 1.37 -9.09
CA ALA A 63 -16.85 1.86 -9.07
C ALA A 63 -17.70 1.06 -8.07
N SER A 64 -17.54 -0.27 -8.06
CA SER A 64 -18.26 -1.17 -7.15
C SER A 64 -17.77 -1.07 -5.71
N ALA A 65 -16.45 -0.97 -5.51
CA ALA A 65 -15.80 -0.89 -4.21
C ALA A 65 -16.24 0.37 -3.45
N ARG A 66 -16.42 1.50 -4.14
CA ARG A 66 -16.96 2.73 -3.54
C ARG A 66 -18.32 2.50 -2.87
N VAL A 67 -19.24 1.80 -3.54
CA VAL A 67 -20.56 1.46 -3.00
C VAL A 67 -20.45 0.50 -1.81
N ARG A 68 -19.52 -0.46 -1.85
CA ARG A 68 -19.27 -1.35 -0.72
C ARG A 68 -18.69 -0.60 0.48
N ARG A 69 -17.76 0.34 0.25
CA ARG A 69 -17.10 1.15 1.28
C ARG A 69 -18.06 2.07 2.03
N GLU A 70 -19.15 2.52 1.40
CA GLU A 70 -20.23 3.25 2.09
C GLU A 70 -20.91 2.43 3.20
N ARG A 71 -20.85 1.09 3.12
CA ARG A 71 -21.40 0.16 4.11
C ARG A 71 -20.33 -0.45 5.02
N TYR A 72 -19.08 0.01 4.91
CA TYR A 72 -17.98 -0.51 5.70
C TYR A 72 -18.08 -0.03 7.15
N THR A 73 -17.85 -0.93 8.10
CA THR A 73 -17.88 -0.58 9.52
C THR A 73 -16.52 -0.02 9.95
N GLY A 74 -16.48 1.30 10.19
CA GLY A 74 -15.27 2.01 10.61
C GLY A 74 -14.47 2.57 9.43
N GLU A 75 -13.19 2.85 9.66
CA GLU A 75 -12.29 3.38 8.62
C GLU A 75 -11.79 2.25 7.70
N TRP A 76 -11.77 2.51 6.39
CA TRP A 76 -11.11 1.64 5.42
C TRP A 76 -9.67 2.09 5.22
N LEU A 77 -8.71 1.16 5.35
CA LEU A 77 -7.31 1.39 4.98
C LEU A 77 -6.87 0.39 3.89
N PRO A 78 -5.97 0.78 2.96
CA PRO A 78 -5.35 -0.17 2.05
C PRO A 78 -4.65 -1.32 2.82
N GLU A 79 -4.65 -2.50 2.23
CA GLU A 79 -3.93 -3.65 2.76
C GLU A 79 -2.42 -3.36 2.79
N PRO A 80 -1.75 -3.50 3.95
CA PRO A 80 -0.35 -3.17 4.10
C PRO A 80 0.52 -4.24 3.47
N LEU A 81 1.64 -3.82 2.86
CA LEU A 81 2.59 -4.72 2.21
C LEU A 81 3.94 -4.73 2.92
N ARG A 82 4.52 -5.91 3.12
CA ARG A 82 5.92 -6.05 3.53
C ARG A 82 6.84 -5.55 2.43
N ASP A 83 7.98 -4.96 2.75
CA ASP A 83 8.92 -4.59 1.69
C ASP A 83 9.34 -5.82 0.87
N GLY A 84 9.50 -5.60 -0.44
CA GLY A 84 9.72 -6.67 -1.41
C GLY A 84 8.47 -7.44 -1.88
N THR A 85 7.22 -7.09 -1.49
CA THR A 85 6.04 -7.75 -2.10
C THR A 85 5.54 -7.08 -3.40
N VAL A 86 5.87 -5.80 -3.67
CA VAL A 86 5.44 -5.10 -4.90
C VAL A 86 6.53 -4.15 -5.40
N TRP A 87 7.26 -4.61 -6.43
CA TRP A 87 8.48 -3.98 -6.94
C TRP A 87 8.26 -3.01 -8.12
N THR A 88 9.10 -1.96 -8.11
CA THR A 88 9.48 -1.02 -9.18
C THR A 88 8.68 -1.05 -10.49
N SER A 89 7.90 0.00 -10.73
CA SER A 89 7.42 0.38 -12.06
C SER A 89 8.47 1.23 -12.76
N ALA A 90 9.61 0.64 -13.11
CA ALA A 90 10.57 1.34 -13.97
C ALA A 90 9.99 1.45 -15.38
N GLY A 91 9.37 2.59 -15.69
CA GLY A 91 8.89 2.97 -17.01
C GLY A 91 9.25 4.42 -17.28
N ARG A 92 10.22 4.66 -18.19
CA ARG A 92 10.59 6.00 -18.68
C ARG A 92 9.39 6.70 -19.30
N ALA A 93 9.06 7.90 -18.83
CA ALA A 93 8.17 8.82 -19.55
C ALA A 93 8.85 9.32 -20.84
N GLY A 94 8.09 9.42 -21.93
CA GLY A 94 8.54 10.02 -23.19
C GLY A 94 8.74 11.55 -23.07
N GLU A 95 9.68 12.09 -23.84
CA GLU A 95 10.29 13.42 -23.67
C GLU A 95 9.45 14.65 -24.12
N ASP A 96 8.14 14.52 -24.37
CA ASP A 96 7.41 15.55 -25.14
C ASP A 96 6.63 16.63 -24.35
N ASP A 97 6.54 16.57 -23.01
CA ASP A 97 5.82 17.61 -22.20
C ASP A 97 6.56 17.93 -20.88
N PRO A 98 6.79 19.22 -20.52
CA PRO A 98 7.27 19.59 -19.18
C PRO A 98 6.40 19.09 -18.02
N ALA A 99 5.11 18.78 -18.24
CA ALA A 99 4.24 18.12 -17.26
C ALA A 99 4.47 16.60 -17.11
N ASP A 100 5.20 15.99 -18.05
CA ASP A 100 5.56 14.56 -18.08
C ASP A 100 6.96 14.31 -17.46
N ARG A 101 7.68 15.38 -17.06
CA ARG A 101 9.04 15.32 -16.47
C ARG A 101 9.14 14.79 -15.03
N ILE A 102 8.02 14.43 -14.40
CA ILE A 102 8.02 13.84 -13.05
C ILE A 102 7.63 12.37 -13.18
N THR A 103 8.56 11.54 -13.64
CA THR A 103 8.45 10.10 -13.43
C THR A 103 8.75 9.86 -11.96
N LEU A 104 7.82 9.22 -11.22
CA LEU A 104 8.08 8.80 -9.85
C LEU A 104 9.13 7.70 -9.88
N ASP A 105 10.32 8.00 -9.34
CA ASP A 105 11.13 6.97 -8.72
C ASP A 105 10.62 6.77 -7.28
N GLU A 106 10.49 5.49 -6.93
CA GLU A 106 10.41 4.91 -5.59
C GLU A 106 9.11 5.11 -4.75
N SER A 107 8.50 3.96 -4.42
CA SER A 107 7.41 3.69 -3.46
C SER A 107 6.20 4.65 -3.39
N VAL A 108 5.06 4.22 -3.96
CA VAL A 108 3.75 4.70 -3.46
C VAL A 108 3.55 4.09 -2.08
N GLY A 109 3.96 4.85 -1.06
CA GLY A 109 3.78 4.50 0.33
C GLY A 109 2.31 4.52 0.75
N MET A 110 2.04 4.04 1.96
CA MET A 110 0.68 3.93 2.51
C MET A 110 -0.13 5.22 2.37
N GLY A 111 0.49 6.39 2.64
CA GLY A 111 -0.19 7.67 2.57
C GLY A 111 -0.75 8.03 1.19
N VAL A 112 -0.04 7.67 0.12
CA VAL A 112 -0.54 7.87 -1.24
C VAL A 112 -1.73 6.94 -1.51
N LEU A 113 -1.65 5.66 -1.11
CA LEU A 113 -2.76 4.71 -1.29
C LEU A 113 -4.02 5.13 -0.55
N VAL A 114 -3.88 5.63 0.68
CA VAL A 114 -5.01 6.15 1.48
C VAL A 114 -5.66 7.35 0.77
N VAL A 115 -4.87 8.27 0.22
CA VAL A 115 -5.42 9.44 -0.49
C VAL A 115 -6.07 9.03 -1.80
N LEU A 116 -5.53 8.04 -2.51
CA LEU A 116 -6.16 7.50 -3.72
C LEU A 116 -7.56 6.97 -3.41
N ASP A 117 -7.88 6.62 -2.16
CA ASP A 117 -9.23 6.27 -1.72
C ASP A 117 -10.25 7.41 -1.72
N THR A 118 -9.76 8.65 -1.73
CA THR A 118 -10.62 9.85 -1.77
C THR A 118 -10.85 10.40 -3.18
N VAL A 119 -10.05 9.98 -4.17
CA VAL A 119 -10.22 10.42 -5.57
C VAL A 119 -11.27 9.58 -6.29
N THR A 120 -11.81 10.10 -7.39
CA THR A 120 -12.75 9.31 -8.20
C THR A 120 -12.04 8.13 -8.89
N PRO A 121 -12.75 7.03 -9.23
CA PRO A 121 -12.16 5.90 -9.95
C PRO A 121 -11.38 6.30 -11.22
N ALA A 122 -11.94 7.23 -12.00
CA ALA A 122 -11.30 7.71 -13.23
C ALA A 122 -10.02 8.52 -12.96
N GLU A 123 -10.01 9.34 -11.90
CA GLU A 123 -8.81 10.07 -11.48
C GLU A 123 -7.71 9.12 -11.02
N ARG A 124 -8.07 8.10 -10.23
CA ARG A 124 -7.12 7.07 -9.77
C ARG A 124 -6.48 6.35 -10.95
N VAL A 125 -7.29 5.89 -11.91
CA VAL A 125 -6.78 5.16 -13.08
C VAL A 125 -5.86 6.03 -13.93
N ALA A 126 -6.26 7.27 -14.23
CA ALA A 126 -5.44 8.19 -15.01
C ALA A 126 -4.10 8.50 -14.31
N PHE A 127 -4.14 8.74 -13.00
CA PHE A 127 -2.94 9.00 -12.21
C PHE A 127 -2.02 7.78 -12.14
N VAL A 128 -2.52 6.61 -11.76
CA VAL A 128 -1.67 5.42 -11.60
C VAL A 128 -1.04 5.02 -12.93
N LEU A 129 -1.80 4.97 -14.03
CA LEU A 129 -1.24 4.57 -15.32
C LEU A 129 -0.14 5.53 -15.81
N HIS A 130 -0.32 6.82 -15.60
CA HIS A 130 0.64 7.81 -16.07
C HIS A 130 1.77 8.04 -15.07
N ASP A 131 1.46 8.48 -13.85
CA ASP A 131 2.44 8.89 -12.85
C ASP A 131 3.24 7.71 -12.26
N VAL A 132 2.63 6.51 -12.17
CA VAL A 132 3.29 5.32 -11.61
C VAL A 132 3.86 4.42 -12.71
N PHE A 133 3.11 4.17 -13.77
CA PHE A 133 3.50 3.23 -14.83
C PHE A 133 4.11 3.88 -16.09
N GLY A 134 4.12 5.21 -16.17
CA GLY A 134 4.75 5.96 -17.26
C GLY A 134 4.00 5.89 -18.59
N LEU A 135 2.72 5.50 -18.61
CA LEU A 135 1.97 5.39 -19.87
C LEU A 135 1.61 6.79 -20.42
N PRO A 136 1.71 6.98 -21.74
CA PRO A 136 1.29 8.22 -22.37
C PRO A 136 -0.24 8.35 -22.34
N PHE A 137 -0.75 9.59 -22.23
CA PHE A 137 -2.19 9.85 -22.16
C PHE A 137 -2.97 9.39 -23.41
N THR A 138 -2.30 9.25 -24.56
CA THR A 138 -2.86 8.68 -25.79
C THR A 138 -3.23 7.20 -25.63
N GLU A 139 -2.43 6.43 -24.91
CA GLU A 139 -2.71 5.02 -24.62
C GLU A 139 -3.79 4.90 -23.54
N ILE A 140 -3.69 5.73 -22.50
CA ILE A 140 -4.66 5.77 -21.38
C ILE A 140 -6.06 6.13 -21.89
N ALA A 141 -6.16 7.06 -22.85
CA ALA A 141 -7.40 7.43 -23.52
C ALA A 141 -8.15 6.22 -24.10
N GLY A 142 -7.44 5.32 -24.78
CA GLY A 142 -8.01 4.08 -25.32
C GLY A 142 -8.49 3.10 -24.23
N THR A 143 -7.79 3.05 -23.10
CA THR A 143 -8.20 2.26 -21.94
C THR A 143 -9.49 2.80 -21.31
N MET A 144 -9.56 4.12 -21.11
CA MET A 144 -10.63 4.81 -20.39
C MET A 144 -11.83 5.21 -21.27
N GLY A 145 -11.75 5.08 -22.59
CA GLY A 145 -12.79 5.54 -23.52
C GLY A 145 -12.97 7.07 -23.49
N ARG A 146 -11.86 7.81 -23.34
CA ARG A 146 -11.85 9.28 -23.19
C ARG A 146 -10.83 9.92 -24.12
N THR A 147 -10.84 11.24 -24.24
CA THR A 147 -9.79 11.96 -24.98
C THR A 147 -8.51 12.05 -24.14
N PRO A 148 -7.31 12.13 -24.77
CA PRO A 148 -6.05 12.31 -24.03
C PRO A 148 -6.06 13.54 -23.12
N ALA A 149 -6.67 14.64 -23.58
CA ALA A 149 -6.82 15.86 -22.80
C ALA A 149 -7.66 15.66 -21.53
N ALA A 150 -8.76 14.89 -21.62
CA ALA A 150 -9.57 14.56 -20.44
C ALA A 150 -8.80 13.67 -19.45
N CYS A 151 -8.02 12.70 -19.92
CA CYS A 151 -7.16 11.87 -19.07
C CYS A 151 -6.11 12.73 -18.34
N ARG A 152 -5.49 13.70 -19.03
CA ARG A 152 -4.54 14.65 -18.43
C ARG A 152 -5.18 15.49 -17.32
N GLN A 153 -6.40 15.99 -17.53
CA GLN A 153 -7.13 16.73 -16.51
C GLN A 153 -7.46 15.88 -15.27
N LEU A 154 -7.84 14.62 -15.46
CA LEU A 154 -8.10 13.66 -14.38
C LEU A 154 -6.83 13.38 -13.56
N ALA A 155 -5.70 13.10 -14.22
CA ALA A 155 -4.42 12.90 -13.54
C ALA A 155 -3.98 14.16 -12.78
N ALA A 156 -4.09 15.34 -13.39
CA ALA A 156 -3.79 16.61 -12.72
C ALA A 156 -4.69 16.87 -11.49
N SER A 157 -5.97 16.48 -11.57
CA SER A 157 -6.90 16.58 -10.44
C SER A 157 -6.51 15.66 -9.30
N ALA A 158 -6.13 14.41 -9.60
CA ALA A 158 -5.56 13.49 -8.61
C ALA A 158 -4.30 14.09 -7.96
N ARG A 159 -3.34 14.59 -8.75
CA ARG A 159 -2.10 15.20 -8.24
C ARG A 159 -2.36 16.32 -7.24
N ARG A 160 -3.34 17.18 -7.50
CA ARG A 160 -3.72 18.26 -6.57
C ARG A 160 -4.19 17.73 -5.23
N ARG A 161 -4.95 16.63 -5.20
CA ARG A 161 -5.38 15.98 -3.95
C ARG A 161 -4.21 15.30 -3.24
N LEU A 162 -3.26 14.76 -3.99
CA LEU A 162 -2.08 14.07 -3.46
C LEU A 162 -0.95 15.01 -3.04
N ALA A 163 -0.96 16.29 -3.44
CA ALA A 163 0.18 17.21 -3.27
C ALA A 163 0.68 17.32 -1.82
N HIS A 164 -0.22 17.31 -0.83
CA HIS A 164 0.12 17.41 0.59
C HIS A 164 0.68 16.10 1.17
N ARG A 165 0.54 15.00 0.43
CA ARG A 165 0.76 13.61 0.87
C ARG A 165 1.84 12.90 0.07
N ARG A 166 2.31 13.52 -1.02
CA ARG A 166 3.56 13.13 -1.67
C ARG A 166 4.68 13.51 -0.70
N SER A 167 5.13 12.52 0.06
CA SER A 167 6.43 12.54 0.71
C SER A 167 7.48 12.69 -0.40
N GLY A 168 7.77 13.94 -0.78
CA GLY A 168 8.74 14.23 -1.81
C GLY A 168 10.12 13.76 -1.36
N GLY A 169 10.54 12.57 -1.83
CA GLY A 169 11.92 12.09 -1.82
C GLY A 169 12.69 12.29 -0.50
N ARG A 170 12.06 12.16 0.67
CA ARG A 170 12.80 12.27 1.94
C ARG A 170 13.70 11.04 2.08
N PRO A 171 14.96 11.19 2.55
CA PRO A 171 15.83 10.05 2.78
C PRO A 171 15.17 9.07 3.76
N ALA A 172 15.02 7.80 3.36
CA ALA A 172 14.43 6.74 4.18
C ALA A 172 15.05 6.65 5.61
N HIS A 173 16.30 7.07 5.74
CA HIS A 173 17.02 7.17 7.02
C HIS A 173 16.33 8.07 8.06
N GLU A 174 15.78 9.23 7.65
CA GLU A 174 15.18 10.19 8.58
C GLU A 174 13.80 9.69 9.02
N HIS A 175 13.05 9.10 8.09
CA HIS A 175 11.80 8.41 8.39
C HIS A 175 12.04 7.30 9.42
N ARG A 176 13.07 6.46 9.20
CA ARG A 176 13.42 5.36 10.08
C ARG A 176 13.71 5.84 11.50
N GLN A 177 14.56 6.86 11.66
CA GLN A 177 14.90 7.40 12.98
C GLN A 177 13.67 7.84 13.78
N VAL A 178 12.72 8.54 13.15
CA VAL A 178 11.49 8.99 13.81
C VAL A 178 10.60 7.80 14.18
N VAL A 179 10.46 6.82 13.30
CA VAL A 179 9.67 5.60 13.57
C VAL A 179 10.30 4.76 14.69
N SER A 180 11.62 4.57 14.69
CA SER A 180 12.34 3.88 15.77
C SER A 180 12.16 4.60 17.11
N ALA A 181 12.25 5.93 17.13
CA ALA A 181 12.03 6.73 18.34
C ALA A 181 10.57 6.62 18.83
N PHE A 182 9.60 6.64 17.92
CA PHE A 182 8.18 6.47 18.24
C PHE A 182 7.90 5.07 18.82
N ARG A 183 8.49 4.02 18.22
CA ARG A 183 8.42 2.64 18.73
C ARG A 183 8.98 2.55 20.15
N ALA A 184 10.19 3.06 20.38
CA ALA A 184 10.83 3.04 21.70
C ALA A 184 10.02 3.80 22.76
N ALA A 185 9.43 4.94 22.40
CA ALA A 185 8.56 5.70 23.29
C ALA A 185 7.25 4.95 23.61
N CYS A 186 6.70 4.18 22.66
CA CYS A 186 5.59 3.27 22.93
C CYS A 186 5.98 2.19 23.93
N GLU A 187 7.09 1.47 23.69
CA GLU A 187 7.57 0.36 24.53
C GLU A 187 7.82 0.78 25.99
N THR A 188 8.39 1.97 26.18
CA THR A 188 8.66 2.54 27.51
C THR A 188 7.44 3.18 28.17
N GLY A 189 6.37 3.43 27.40
CA GLY A 189 5.19 4.15 27.87
C GLY A 189 5.45 5.64 28.15
N ASP A 190 6.51 6.21 27.56
CA ASP A 190 6.90 7.61 27.73
C ASP A 190 5.93 8.53 26.95
N LEU A 191 4.96 9.07 27.67
CA LEU A 191 3.92 9.94 27.10
C LEU A 191 4.52 11.25 26.56
N ASP A 192 5.51 11.82 27.25
CA ASP A 192 6.08 13.12 26.88
C ASP A 192 6.94 12.99 25.61
N ALA A 193 7.73 11.91 25.52
CA ALA A 193 8.47 11.59 24.30
C ALA A 193 7.54 11.35 23.11
N LEU A 194 6.43 10.61 23.30
CA LEU A 194 5.43 10.43 22.24
C LEU A 194 4.82 11.76 21.78
N VAL A 195 4.42 12.63 22.72
CA VAL A 195 3.85 13.95 22.37
C VAL A 195 4.86 14.81 21.61
N ALA A 196 6.15 14.72 21.93
CA ALA A 196 7.21 15.46 21.24
C ALA A 196 7.47 14.98 19.80
N LEU A 197 7.21 13.70 19.51
CA LEU A 197 7.38 13.09 18.18
C LEU A 197 6.16 13.26 17.27
N LEU A 198 5.04 13.76 17.79
CA LEU A 198 3.77 13.85 17.08
C LEU A 198 3.47 15.28 16.64
N ASP A 199 3.06 15.43 15.38
CA ASP A 199 2.53 16.69 14.86
C ASP A 199 1.29 17.13 15.68
N PRO A 200 1.11 18.44 15.97
CA PRO A 200 -0.06 18.91 16.72
C PRO A 200 -1.41 18.47 16.13
N ALA A 201 -1.49 18.34 14.81
CA ALA A 201 -2.66 17.90 14.07
C ALA A 201 -2.58 16.43 13.63
N VAL A 202 -1.70 15.62 14.24
CA VAL A 202 -1.55 14.20 13.88
C VAL A 202 -2.89 13.48 13.87
N GLU A 203 -3.10 12.63 12.88
CA GLU A 203 -4.28 11.77 12.77
C GLU A 203 -3.89 10.29 12.83
N SER A 204 -4.51 9.56 13.75
CA SER A 204 -4.42 8.10 13.82
C SER A 204 -5.71 7.47 13.32
N ARG A 205 -5.64 6.65 12.27
CA ARG A 205 -6.77 5.90 11.70
C ARG A 205 -6.59 4.42 11.95
N SER A 206 -7.68 3.71 12.24
CA SER A 206 -7.63 2.27 12.53
C SER A 206 -8.68 1.51 11.72
N ASP A 207 -8.24 0.52 10.95
CA ASP A 207 -9.11 -0.38 10.20
C ASP A 207 -9.15 -1.74 10.89
N GLY A 208 -10.30 -2.05 11.50
CA GLY A 208 -10.58 -3.38 12.05
C GLY A 208 -11.63 -4.19 11.28
N GLY A 209 -12.09 -3.68 10.14
CA GLY A 209 -13.09 -4.33 9.28
C GLY A 209 -14.41 -4.75 9.93
N GLY A 210 -14.77 -4.16 11.08
CA GLY A 210 -15.91 -4.61 11.88
C GLY A 210 -15.74 -5.99 12.54
N LYS A 211 -14.54 -6.59 12.45
CA LYS A 211 -14.22 -7.91 13.02
C LYS A 211 -13.53 -7.79 14.37
N VAL A 212 -12.72 -6.76 14.53
CA VAL A 212 -12.02 -6.44 15.78
C VAL A 212 -12.36 -5.03 16.24
N ARG A 213 -12.14 -4.76 17.54
CA ARG A 213 -12.41 -3.45 18.12
C ARG A 213 -11.38 -2.43 17.63
N ALA A 214 -11.81 -1.55 16.73
CA ALA A 214 -11.04 -0.40 16.25
C ALA A 214 -11.72 0.92 16.67
N ALA A 215 -10.96 2.02 16.62
CA ALA A 215 -11.57 3.34 16.64
C ALA A 215 -12.41 3.54 15.37
N LEU A 216 -13.73 3.80 15.53
CA LEU A 216 -14.64 4.00 14.39
C LEU A 216 -14.46 5.35 13.69
N ARG A 217 -13.68 6.25 14.29
CA ARG A 217 -13.35 7.57 13.74
C ARG A 217 -11.87 7.85 14.01
N PRO A 218 -11.21 8.66 13.18
CA PRO A 218 -9.83 9.04 13.40
C PRO A 218 -9.63 9.71 14.76
N VAL A 219 -8.55 9.35 15.45
CA VAL A 219 -8.11 10.03 16.66
C VAL A 219 -7.19 11.16 16.25
N VAL A 220 -7.62 12.40 16.52
CA VAL A 220 -6.91 13.62 16.09
C VAL A 220 -6.26 14.31 17.27
N GLY A 221 -5.01 14.72 17.08
CA GLY A 221 -4.22 15.54 17.99
C GLY A 221 -3.23 14.73 18.83
N ARG A 222 -2.00 15.25 18.96
CA ARG A 222 -0.86 14.56 19.57
C ARG A 222 -1.14 14.01 20.97
N ASP A 223 -1.81 14.77 21.82
CA ASP A 223 -2.13 14.33 23.19
C ASP A 223 -3.06 13.12 23.22
N ARG A 224 -4.06 13.09 22.33
CA ARG A 224 -5.02 11.99 22.26
C ARG A 224 -4.41 10.75 21.63
N VAL A 225 -3.60 10.94 20.58
CA VAL A 225 -2.87 9.87 19.91
C VAL A 225 -1.82 9.26 20.85
N ALA A 226 -0.99 10.06 21.52
CA ALA A 226 0.00 9.55 22.47
C ALA A 226 -0.65 8.72 23.60
N ARG A 227 -1.74 9.23 24.19
CA ARG A 227 -2.49 8.48 25.22
C ARG A 227 -3.13 7.20 24.70
N LEU A 228 -3.56 7.16 23.43
CA LEU A 228 -4.06 5.94 22.80
C LEU A 228 -2.98 4.86 22.80
N PHE A 229 -1.78 5.16 22.30
CA PHE A 229 -0.68 4.18 22.22
C PHE A 229 -0.21 3.72 23.60
N VAL A 230 -0.01 4.63 24.56
CA VAL A 230 0.31 4.26 25.96
C VAL A 230 -0.78 3.37 26.56
N GLY A 231 -2.05 3.69 26.29
CA GLY A 231 -3.18 2.88 26.76
C GLY A 231 -3.21 1.47 26.17
N LEU A 232 -2.85 1.32 24.89
CA LEU A 232 -2.75 0.01 24.22
C LEU A 232 -1.64 -0.84 24.84
N MET A 233 -0.45 -0.29 25.05
CA MET A 233 0.68 -1.01 25.66
C MET A 233 0.37 -1.49 27.08
N ARG A 234 -0.33 -0.67 27.88
CA ARG A 234 -0.75 -1.06 29.24
C ARG A 234 -1.78 -2.18 29.25
N LYS A 235 -2.62 -2.26 28.22
CA LYS A 235 -3.72 -3.23 28.16
C LYS A 235 -3.22 -4.63 27.78
N GLU A 236 -2.17 -4.71 26.96
CA GLU A 236 -1.61 -5.96 26.45
C GLU A 236 -0.10 -6.02 26.75
N PRO A 237 0.31 -6.41 27.98
CA PRO A 237 1.72 -6.40 28.38
C PRO A 237 2.62 -7.38 27.59
N GLY A 238 2.03 -8.37 26.90
CA GLY A 238 2.75 -9.31 26.04
C GLY A 238 2.88 -8.89 24.57
N MET A 239 2.57 -7.62 24.29
CA MET A 239 2.65 -7.04 22.96
C MET A 239 4.10 -6.71 22.61
N GLU A 240 4.56 -7.23 21.48
CA GLU A 240 5.87 -6.93 20.91
C GLU A 240 5.71 -5.97 19.73
N LEU A 241 6.53 -4.91 19.69
CA LEU A 241 6.61 -4.02 18.54
C LEU A 241 7.86 -4.37 17.75
N VAL A 242 7.71 -4.72 16.48
CA VAL A 242 8.84 -5.02 15.59
C VAL A 242 8.89 -3.97 14.50
N GLU A 243 10.06 -3.34 14.31
CA GLU A 243 10.25 -2.38 13.22
C GLU A 243 10.42 -3.15 11.90
N GLU A 244 9.59 -2.83 10.92
CA GLU A 244 9.60 -3.47 9.60
C GLU A 244 9.19 -2.46 8.53
N ASP A 245 9.66 -2.64 7.30
CA ASP A 245 9.25 -1.75 6.21
C ASP A 245 7.83 -2.09 5.73
N VAL A 246 6.93 -1.09 5.77
CA VAL A 246 5.53 -1.16 5.37
C VAL A 246 5.33 -0.29 4.12
N ASN A 247 4.92 -0.91 3.02
CA ASN A 247 4.73 -0.25 1.72
C ASN A 247 6.00 0.51 1.24
N GLY A 248 7.17 -0.01 1.58
CA GLY A 248 8.47 0.55 1.19
C GLY A 248 8.96 1.71 2.04
N LEU A 249 8.34 1.96 3.20
CA LEU A 249 8.82 2.93 4.20
C LEU A 249 8.83 2.28 5.59
N PRO A 250 9.74 2.70 6.51
CA PRO A 250 9.78 2.17 7.86
C PRO A 250 8.42 2.28 8.57
N GLY A 251 7.99 1.21 9.21
CA GLY A 251 6.78 1.11 10.00
C GLY A 251 6.96 0.14 11.17
N VAL A 252 5.86 -0.25 11.80
CA VAL A 252 5.88 -1.13 12.99
C VAL A 252 4.82 -2.22 12.87
N THR A 253 5.21 -3.47 13.05
CA THR A 253 4.29 -4.58 13.27
C THR A 253 4.08 -4.78 14.76
N VAL A 254 2.87 -5.20 15.13
CA VAL A 254 2.50 -5.50 16.51
C VAL A 254 2.20 -6.98 16.60
N ARG A 255 2.97 -7.70 17.41
CA ARG A 255 2.84 -9.14 17.59
C ARG A 255 2.36 -9.48 19.00
N ILE A 256 1.52 -10.50 19.11
CA ILE A 256 1.12 -11.09 20.39
C ILE A 256 1.33 -12.59 20.25
N ALA A 257 2.17 -13.16 21.13
CA ALA A 257 2.55 -14.58 21.08
C ALA A 257 3.00 -15.03 19.67
N GLY A 258 3.89 -14.25 19.04
CA GLY A 258 4.42 -14.50 17.68
C GLY A 258 3.47 -14.14 16.53
N THR A 259 2.17 -13.95 16.79
CA THR A 259 1.19 -13.64 15.74
C THR A 259 1.09 -12.14 15.49
N THR A 260 1.23 -11.68 14.24
CA THR A 260 0.99 -10.27 13.88
C THR A 260 -0.51 -9.93 14.00
N VAL A 261 -0.84 -9.00 14.90
CA VAL A 261 -2.21 -8.54 15.17
C VAL A 261 -2.47 -7.11 14.67
N ALA A 262 -1.42 -6.37 14.36
CA ALA A 262 -1.52 -5.06 13.71
C ALA A 262 -0.30 -4.75 12.86
N VAL A 263 -0.51 -3.93 11.84
CA VAL A 263 0.55 -3.25 11.09
C VAL A 263 0.30 -1.75 11.17
N VAL A 264 1.31 -1.00 11.57
CA VAL A 264 1.28 0.44 11.74
C VAL A 264 2.21 1.08 10.71
N ALA A 265 1.63 1.76 9.74
CA ALA A 265 2.36 2.64 8.83
C ALA A 265 2.31 4.08 9.36
N ALA A 266 3.39 4.83 9.13
CA ALA A 266 3.49 6.22 9.52
C ALA A 266 3.80 7.12 8.32
N ASP A 267 3.38 8.37 8.41
CA ASP A 267 3.90 9.44 7.56
C ASP A 267 4.58 10.47 8.43
N VAL A 268 5.84 10.77 8.10
CA VAL A 268 6.69 11.66 8.86
C VAL A 268 6.88 12.94 8.04
N ARG A 269 6.81 14.11 8.67
CA ARG A 269 7.18 15.40 8.10
C ARG A 269 7.92 16.24 9.12
N ASP A 270 9.06 16.80 8.71
CA ASP A 270 9.87 17.72 9.49
C ASP A 270 10.21 17.15 10.88
N GLY A 271 10.60 15.87 10.92
CA GLY A 271 10.92 15.14 12.15
C GLY A 271 9.73 14.69 12.99
N LEU A 272 8.48 14.95 12.56
CA LEU A 272 7.26 14.64 13.31
C LEU A 272 6.38 13.63 12.58
N VAL A 273 5.75 12.73 13.32
CA VAL A 273 4.71 11.84 12.82
C VAL A 273 3.43 12.66 12.58
N THR A 274 2.97 12.70 11.33
CA THR A 274 1.78 13.44 10.90
C THR A 274 0.56 12.55 10.72
N ASP A 275 0.75 11.30 10.31
CA ASP A 275 -0.33 10.33 10.19
C ASP A 275 0.13 8.95 10.65
N LEU A 276 -0.81 8.22 11.26
CA LEU A 276 -0.67 6.83 11.65
C LEU A 276 -1.82 6.03 11.05
N TRP A 277 -1.50 4.95 10.36
CA TRP A 277 -2.47 4.03 9.77
C TRP A 277 -2.29 2.65 10.39
N LEU A 278 -3.23 2.27 11.25
CA LEU A 278 -3.22 1.02 11.99
C LEU A 278 -4.16 0.04 11.29
N VAL A 279 -3.61 -0.93 10.59
CA VAL A 279 -4.38 -2.04 10.02
C VAL A 279 -4.42 -3.16 11.03
N ILE A 280 -5.59 -3.40 11.60
CA ILE A 280 -5.86 -4.46 12.59
C ILE A 280 -6.90 -5.47 12.10
N ASN A 281 -7.42 -5.27 10.88
CA ASN A 281 -8.35 -6.18 10.23
C ASN A 281 -7.60 -7.49 9.88
N PRO A 282 -7.97 -8.64 10.47
CA PRO A 282 -7.25 -9.91 10.24
C PRO A 282 -7.23 -10.33 8.77
N ASP A 283 -8.25 -9.96 7.97
CA ASP A 283 -8.30 -10.25 6.53
C ASP A 283 -7.18 -9.58 5.73
N LYS A 284 -6.54 -8.54 6.29
CA LYS A 284 -5.48 -7.76 5.66
C LYS A 284 -4.09 -8.09 6.22
N LEU A 285 -4.00 -9.04 7.15
CA LEU A 285 -2.78 -9.38 7.88
C LEU A 285 -2.25 -10.78 7.55
N HIS A 286 -2.86 -11.48 6.59
CA HIS A 286 -2.43 -12.83 6.18
C HIS A 286 -0.95 -12.86 5.79
N ALA A 287 -0.51 -11.95 4.90
CA ALA A 287 0.89 -11.84 4.49
C ALA A 287 1.88 -11.43 5.62
N TRP A 288 1.36 -11.11 6.81
CA TRP A 288 2.15 -10.70 7.96
C TRP A 288 2.25 -11.76 9.05
N THR A 289 1.53 -12.88 8.93
CA THR A 289 1.44 -13.90 9.96
C THR A 289 2.39 -15.09 9.72
N ASP A 290 2.82 -15.31 8.47
CA ASP A 290 3.47 -16.57 8.05
C ASP A 290 5.02 -16.58 8.13
N ALA A 291 5.67 -15.53 8.64
CA ALA A 291 7.14 -15.39 8.53
C ALA A 291 7.97 -16.24 9.50
N ASP A 292 7.36 -16.82 10.54
CA ASP A 292 8.08 -17.68 11.49
C ASP A 292 8.04 -19.18 11.09
N ALA A 293 7.26 -19.57 10.08
CA ALA A 293 7.16 -20.97 9.66
C ALA A 293 8.32 -21.43 8.74
N ASP A 294 8.93 -20.50 7.99
CA ASP A 294 10.03 -20.82 7.07
C ASP A 294 11.42 -20.75 7.74
N ALA A 295 11.55 -20.07 8.89
CA ALA A 295 12.82 -19.97 9.63
C ALA A 295 13.17 -21.26 10.40
N ASP A 296 12.16 -22.03 10.82
CA ASP A 296 12.36 -23.31 11.53
C ASP A 296 12.60 -24.50 10.58
N ALA A 297 12.38 -24.34 9.27
CA ALA A 297 12.56 -25.41 8.29
C ALA A 297 14.01 -25.59 7.79
N ASP A 298 14.85 -24.56 7.91
CA ASP A 298 16.26 -24.58 7.48
C ASP A 298 17.25 -24.92 8.62
N GLY A 299 16.77 -25.16 9.84
CA GLY A 299 17.60 -25.41 11.03
C GLY A 299 17.90 -26.89 11.35
N ASP A 300 17.13 -27.84 10.82
CA ASP A 300 17.17 -29.26 11.23
C ASP A 300 17.81 -30.18 10.16
N GLY A 301 18.96 -29.75 9.63
CA GLY A 301 19.62 -30.38 8.50
C GLY A 301 21.12 -30.65 8.64
N ASP A 302 21.71 -30.75 9.83
CA ASP A 302 23.04 -31.38 9.97
C ASP A 302 23.25 -31.99 11.36
N GLY A 303 22.89 -33.27 11.48
CA GLY A 303 23.04 -34.02 12.72
C GLY A 303 22.75 -35.50 12.53
N GLY A 304 23.56 -36.20 11.73
CA GLY A 304 23.39 -37.66 11.61
C GLY A 304 24.28 -38.32 10.57
N GLY A 305 25.53 -38.60 10.95
CA GLY A 305 26.48 -39.40 10.19
C GLY A 305 27.55 -40.02 11.08
N ASP A 306 27.13 -40.95 11.93
CA ASP A 306 27.92 -42.04 12.53
C ASP A 306 28.91 -42.68 11.51
N ALA A 307 29.98 -43.40 11.83
CA ALA A 307 30.78 -43.67 13.01
C ALA A 307 31.95 -44.56 12.53
N SER A 308 33.10 -44.48 13.20
CA SER A 308 34.07 -45.54 13.54
C SER A 308 34.29 -46.78 12.64
N GLY A 309 35.58 -47.12 12.44
CA GLY A 309 36.04 -48.52 12.44
C GLY A 309 36.37 -49.14 11.09
#